data_AF-A0A818H425-F1
#
_entry.id   AF-A0A818H425-F1
#
_cell.length_a   1.000
_cell.length_b   1.000
_cell.length_c   1.000
_cell.angle_alpha   90.00
_cell.angle_beta   90.00
_cell.angle_gamma   90.00
#
_symmetry.space_group_name_H-M   'P 1'
#
loop_
_entity.id
_entity.type
_entity.pdbx_description
1 polymer ?
#
loop_
_entity_poly.entity_id
_entity_poly.type
_entity_poly.pdbx_seq_one_letter_code
_entity_poly.pdbx_strand_id
1 'polypeptide(L)'
;MINAMQNYYPEALGLGLVLNASWTFNTVWNVIKSWLDPVLASKIHFVKSSKELAEYINRVFFLKRLGGKQMDFKLRPPTKEDEALVKFFREDK
;
A
#
# COMPACT_ATOMS: atom_id res chain seq x y z
N MET A 1 0.37 -11.99 -11.96
CA MET A 1 0.51 -10.69 -11.27
C MET A 1 1.97 -10.40 -10.91
N ILE A 2 2.67 -11.29 -10.20
CA ILE A 2 4.10 -11.13 -9.84
C ILE A 2 5.02 -11.02 -11.08
N ASN A 3 4.85 -11.88 -12.10
CA ASN A 3 5.63 -11.78 -13.36
C ASN A 3 5.45 -10.47 -14.14
N ALA A 4 4.27 -9.85 -14.08
CA ALA A 4 4.01 -8.62 -14.80
C ALA A 4 4.75 -7.42 -14.16
N MET A 5 4.87 -7.43 -12.83
CA MET A 5 5.63 -6.40 -12.10
C MET A 5 7.13 -6.52 -12.34
N GLN A 6 7.66 -7.75 -12.44
CA GLN A 6 9.08 -8.01 -12.70
C GLN A 6 9.51 -7.61 -14.12
N ASN A 7 8.69 -7.88 -15.14
CA ASN A 7 9.09 -7.68 -16.54
C ASN A 7 8.85 -6.27 -17.09
N TYR A 8 7.89 -5.51 -16.52
CA TYR A 8 7.52 -4.19 -17.06
C TYR A 8 7.88 -3.01 -16.13
N TYR A 9 8.06 -3.25 -14.83
CA TYR A 9 8.34 -2.20 -13.85
C TYR A 9 9.34 -2.61 -12.75
N PRO A 10 10.49 -3.23 -13.09
CA PRO A 10 11.44 -3.74 -12.09
C PRO A 10 11.96 -2.67 -11.12
N GLU A 11 12.00 -1.41 -11.55
CA GLU A 11 12.48 -0.26 -10.74
C GLU A 11 11.37 0.64 -10.18
N ALA A 12 10.10 0.42 -10.50
CA ALA A 12 9.04 1.34 -10.08
C ALA A 12 8.71 1.23 -8.58
N LEU A 13 8.96 0.09 -7.96
CA LEU A 13 8.84 -0.05 -6.51
C LEU A 13 10.16 0.36 -5.86
N GLY A 14 10.19 1.53 -5.22
CA GLY A 14 11.35 2.02 -4.47
C GLY A 14 11.43 1.47 -3.05
N LEU A 15 10.30 1.39 -2.35
CA LEU A 15 10.20 0.99 -0.94
C LEU A 15 8.85 0.29 -0.67
N GLY A 16 8.89 -0.87 -0.01
CA GLY A 16 7.70 -1.57 0.47
C GLY A 16 7.70 -1.63 2.00
N LEU A 17 6.67 -1.07 2.64
CA LEU A 17 6.55 -1.09 4.11
C LEU A 17 5.38 -1.98 4.53
N VAL A 18 5.68 -3.01 5.31
CA VAL A 18 4.66 -3.88 5.92
C VAL A 18 4.47 -3.45 7.37
N LEU A 19 3.32 -2.85 7.67
CA LEU A 19 3.00 -2.29 8.98
C LEU A 19 2.32 -3.32 9.89
N ASN A 20 2.65 -3.32 11.18
CA ASN A 20 1.99 -4.13 12.21
C ASN A 20 1.91 -5.64 11.88
N ALA A 21 2.92 -6.17 11.19
CA ALA A 21 3.00 -7.60 10.91
C ALA A 21 3.14 -8.40 12.20
N SER A 22 2.23 -9.34 12.43
CA SER A 22 2.36 -10.28 13.54
C SER A 22 3.55 -11.21 13.33
N TRP A 23 4.05 -11.83 14.40
CA TRP A 23 5.18 -12.77 14.32
C TRP A 23 4.92 -13.94 13.36
N THR A 24 3.66 -14.34 13.19
CA THR A 24 3.20 -15.38 12.26
C THR A 24 3.43 -15.00 10.79
N PHE A 25 3.50 -13.70 10.48
CA PHE A 25 3.74 -13.23 9.11
C PHE A 25 5.15 -13.58 8.62
N ASN A 26 6.13 -13.80 9.51
CA ASN A 26 7.46 -14.25 9.12
C ASN A 26 7.43 -15.60 8.38
N THR A 27 6.55 -16.51 8.78
CA THR A 27 6.40 -17.82 8.15
C THR A 27 5.91 -17.68 6.70
N VAL A 28 4.88 -16.85 6.50
CA VAL A 28 4.32 -16.58 5.18
C VAL A 28 5.31 -15.81 4.31
N TRP A 29 6.03 -14.85 4.91
CA TRP A 29 7.06 -14.07 4.23
C TRP A 29 8.18 -14.93 3.68
N ASN A 30 8.63 -15.97 4.39
CA ASN A 30 9.67 -16.87 3.91
C ASN A 30 9.25 -17.62 2.63
N VAL A 31 7.98 -18.00 2.52
CA VAL A 31 7.43 -18.62 1.30
C VAL A 31 7.38 -17.60 0.16
N ILE A 32 6.83 -16.41 0.42
CA ILE A 32 6.70 -15.35 -0.59
C ILE A 32 8.07 -14.87 -1.09
N LYS A 33 9.06 -14.76 -0.19
CA LYS A 33 10.42 -14.33 -0.52
C LYS A 33 11.10 -15.26 -1.52
N SER A 34 10.77 -16.56 -1.52
CA SER A 34 11.30 -17.51 -2.50
C SER A 34 10.79 -17.29 -3.93
N TRP A 35 9.67 -16.57 -4.08
CA TRP A 35 9.07 -16.22 -5.38
C TRP A 35 9.40 -14.79 -5.83
N LEU A 36 9.98 -13.98 -4.95
CA LEU A 36 10.37 -12.60 -5.22
C LEU A 36 11.82 -12.55 -5.70
N ASP A 37 12.05 -11.71 -6.70
CA ASP A 37 13.40 -11.35 -7.10
C ASP A 37 14.16 -10.71 -5.91
N PRO A 38 15.46 -11.02 -5.70
CA PRO A 38 16.25 -10.49 -4.59
C PRO A 38 16.24 -8.96 -4.49
N VAL A 39 16.18 -8.24 -5.62
CA VAL A 39 16.15 -6.77 -5.67
C VAL A 39 14.82 -6.22 -5.18
N LEU A 40 13.71 -6.95 -5.39
CA LEU A 40 12.40 -6.56 -4.88
C LEU A 40 12.24 -6.94 -3.41
N ALA A 41 12.76 -8.11 -3.02
CA ALA A 41 12.73 -8.58 -1.64
C ALA A 41 13.55 -7.69 -0.69
N SER A 42 14.67 -7.12 -1.15
CA SER A 42 15.50 -6.21 -0.34
C SER A 42 14.83 -4.87 -0.04
N LYS A 43 13.82 -4.48 -0.82
CA LYS A 43 13.07 -3.22 -0.66
C LYS A 43 11.90 -3.35 0.32
N ILE A 44 11.59 -4.56 0.80
CA ILE A 44 10.47 -4.80 1.72
C ILE A 44 10.96 -4.77 3.16
N HIS A 45 10.45 -3.81 3.94
CA HIS A 45 10.77 -3.60 5.34
C HIS A 45 9.55 -3.81 6.22
N PHE A 46 9.76 -4.50 7.33
CA PHE A 46 8.75 -4.73 8.35
C PHE A 46 8.85 -3.67 9.41
N VAL A 47 7.75 -2.96 9.65
CA VAL A 47 7.66 -1.85 10.59
C VAL A 47 6.66 -2.22 11.68
N LYS A 48 7.15 -2.28 12.92
CA LYS A 48 6.35 -2.73 14.07
C LYS A 48 5.81 -1.57 14.90
N SER A 49 6.36 -0.38 14.73
CA SER A 49 5.93 0.80 15.48
C SER A 49 5.83 2.04 14.61
N SER A 50 4.99 2.98 15.03
CA SER A 50 4.92 4.32 14.44
C SER A 50 6.24 5.10 14.56
N LYS A 51 7.10 4.73 15.52
CA LYS A 51 8.44 5.29 15.66
C LYS A 51 9.37 4.84 14.52
N GLU A 52 9.41 3.53 14.23
CA GLU A 52 10.14 2.98 13.08
C GLU A 52 9.58 3.51 11.76
N LEU A 53 8.25 3.66 11.63
CA LEU A 53 7.64 4.24 10.43
C LEU A 53 8.14 5.66 10.15
N ALA A 54 8.45 6.41 11.21
CA ALA A 54 8.88 7.80 11.11
C ALA A 54 10.30 7.96 10.53
N GLU A 55 11.05 6.86 10.43
CA GLU A 55 12.35 6.82 9.75
C GLU A 55 12.19 6.82 8.23
N TYR A 56 11.03 6.37 7.72
CA TYR A 56 10.75 6.28 6.28
C TYR A 56 9.85 7.41 5.78
N ILE A 57 8.86 7.82 6.58
CA ILE A 57 7.84 8.78 6.18
C ILE A 57 7.70 9.86 7.26
N ASN A 58 7.53 11.11 6.87
CA ASN A 58 7.30 12.20 7.81
C ASN A 58 5.94 12.00 8.54
N ARG A 59 5.95 12.16 9.88
CA ARG A 59 4.77 12.00 10.75
C ARG A 59 3.57 12.88 10.37
N VAL A 60 3.79 13.98 9.65
CA VAL A 60 2.69 14.83 9.14
C VAL A 60 1.73 14.04 8.25
N PHE A 61 2.24 13.10 7.46
CA PHE A 61 1.46 12.29 6.53
C PHE A 61 0.86 11.03 7.17
N PHE A 62 1.10 10.81 8.47
CA PHE A 62 0.60 9.61 9.11
C PHE A 62 -0.92 9.71 9.25
N LEU A 63 -1.57 8.63 8.84
CA LEU A 63 -2.99 8.42 9.05
C LEU A 63 -3.26 8.31 10.55
N LYS A 64 -4.45 8.76 11.00
CA LYS A 64 -4.87 8.65 12.40
C LYS A 64 -4.75 7.23 12.93
N ARG A 65 -5.15 6.21 12.14
CA ARG A 65 -4.98 4.80 12.53
C ARG A 65 -3.53 4.34 12.73
N LEU A 66 -2.55 5.06 12.20
CA LEU A 66 -1.11 4.79 12.34
C LEU A 66 -0.44 5.70 13.38
N GLY A 67 -1.23 6.42 14.20
CA GLY A 67 -0.73 7.33 15.23
C GLY A 67 -0.38 8.73 14.72
N GLY A 68 -0.88 9.11 13.54
CA GLY A 68 -0.69 10.42 12.95
C GLY A 68 -1.83 11.40 13.13
N LYS A 69 -1.72 12.55 12.43
CA LYS A 69 -2.73 13.61 12.44
C LYS A 69 -3.64 13.61 11.20
N GLN A 70 -3.22 12.97 10.10
CA GLN A 70 -3.97 12.97 8.84
C GLN A 70 -5.26 12.15 8.98
N MET A 71 -6.38 12.68 8.48
CA MET A 71 -7.66 11.98 8.53
C MET A 71 -7.61 10.71 7.67
N ASP A 72 -8.19 9.63 8.19
CA ASP A 72 -8.38 8.41 7.41
C ASP A 72 -9.32 8.69 6.24
N PHE A 73 -8.94 8.20 5.06
CA PHE A 73 -9.82 8.22 3.90
C PHE A 73 -11.06 7.39 4.21
N LYS A 74 -12.22 8.06 4.25
CA LYS A 74 -13.51 7.41 4.37
C LYS A 74 -14.12 7.33 2.97
N LEU A 75 -14.31 6.10 2.49
CA LEU A 75 -15.06 5.88 1.27
C LEU A 75 -16.50 6.34 1.53
N ARG A 76 -16.89 7.46 0.93
CA ARG A 76 -18.29 7.90 0.95
C ARG A 76 -19.03 7.11 -0.13
N PRO A 77 -20.25 6.63 0.15
CA PRO A 77 -21.09 6.08 -0.92
C PRO A 77 -21.33 7.16 -1.97
N PRO A 78 -21.52 6.78 -3.25
CA PRO A 78 -21.84 7.72 -4.32
C PRO A 78 -23.07 8.56 -3.92
N THR A 79 -22.98 9.87 -4.11
CA THR A 79 -24.16 10.73 -4.01
C THR A 79 -25.00 10.60 -5.28
N LYS A 80 -26.26 11.03 -5.25
CA LYS A 80 -27.11 11.07 -6.45
C LYS A 80 -26.49 11.89 -7.59
N GLU A 81 -25.68 12.89 -7.25
CA GLU A 81 -24.91 13.70 -8.21
C GLU A 81 -23.77 12.90 -8.83
N ASP A 82 -23.02 12.13 -8.01
CA ASP A 82 -21.98 11.22 -8.51
C ASP A 82 -22.57 10.14 -9.44
N GLU A 83 -23.73 9.60 -9.09
CA GLU A 83 -24.45 8.62 -9.92
C GLU A 83 -24.91 9.24 -11.25
N ALA A 84 -25.42 10.47 -11.22
CA ALA A 84 -25.81 11.22 -12.41
C ALA A 84 -24.61 11.52 -13.32
N LEU A 85 -23.46 11.92 -12.76
CA LEU A 85 -22.22 12.11 -13.51
C LEU A 85 -21.71 10.81 -14.13
N VAL A 86 -21.67 9.72 -13.36
CA VAL A 86 -21.26 8.40 -13.88
C VAL A 86 -22.18 7.94 -15.00
N LYS A 87 -23.48 8.20 -14.89
CA LYS A 87 -24.46 7.88 -15.93
C LYS A 87 -24.25 8.74 -17.17
N PHE A 88 -24.07 10.05 -17.01
CA PHE A 88 -23.73 10.99 -18.09
C PHE A 88 -22.49 10.55 -18.88
N PHE A 89 -21.38 10.26 -18.19
CA PHE A 89 -20.14 9.81 -18.84
C PHE A 89 -20.22 8.40 -19.47
N ARG A 90 -21.18 7.57 -19.05
CA ARG A 90 -21.39 6.23 -19.62
C ARG A 90 -22.37 6.23 -20.79
N GLU A 91 -23.30 7.17 -20.83
CA GLU A 91 -24.28 7.33 -21.92
C GLU A 91 -23.70 8.10 -23.13
N ASP A 92 -22.57 8.81 -22.96
CA ASP A 92 -21.80 9.47 -24.04
C ASP A 92 -20.93 8.49 -24.88
N LYS A 93 -21.28 7.19 -24.88
CA LYS A 93 -20.66 6.14 -25.71
C LYS A 93 -21.70 5.32 -26.48
#